data_AF-A0A822D021-F1
#
_entry.id   AF-A0A822D021-F1
#
_cell.length_a   1.000
_cell.length_b   1.000
_cell.length_c   1.000
_cell.angle_alpha   90.00
_cell.angle_beta   90.00
_cell.angle_gamma   90.00
#
_symmetry.space_group_name_H-M   'P 1'
#
loop_
_entity.id
_entity.type
_entity.pdbx_description
1 polymer ?
#
loop_
_entity_poly.entity_id
_entity_poly.type
_entity_poly.pdbx_seq_one_letter_code
_entity_poly.pdbx_strand_id
1 'polypeptide(L)'
;MNKDELTEVNHLIQRINRIIQEVKKHNGKIFIDAEQSYFQTAIHKLVLEFQEQYNRDNLIVYNTYQCYRKTTLDLLRQDLSRSKTNNFHIGIKLVRGAYMDQERKRAAEMKIIDPIHPNFLATTESYHRALFETLQNAKNNSNKTHVFVASHNENTVEFALKTMDTMNIKRNDGIVSFATLFGMCDYLTFPV
;
A
#
# COMPACT_ATOMS: atom_id res chain seq x y z
N MET A 1 -1.59 14.30 -23.45
CA MET A 1 -1.10 13.04 -24.04
C MET A 1 -1.41 13.05 -25.52
N ASN A 2 -0.46 12.64 -26.35
CA ASN A 2 -0.70 12.43 -27.78
C ASN A 2 -1.38 11.05 -28.02
N LYS A 3 -1.72 10.75 -29.27
CA LYS A 3 -2.44 9.53 -29.65
C LYS A 3 -1.65 8.25 -29.36
N ASP A 4 -0.33 8.31 -29.50
CA ASP A 4 0.55 7.15 -29.29
C ASP A 4 0.69 6.86 -27.79
N GLU A 5 0.86 7.90 -26.97
CA GLU A 5 0.87 7.79 -25.50
C GLU A 5 -0.44 7.22 -24.95
N LEU A 6 -1.59 7.63 -25.51
CA LEU A 6 -2.89 7.05 -25.15
C LEU A 6 -2.96 5.56 -25.50
N THR A 7 -2.39 5.17 -26.64
CA THR A 7 -2.35 3.77 -27.08
C THR A 7 -1.50 2.93 -26.13
N GLU A 8 -0.34 3.42 -25.73
CA GLU A 8 0.54 2.73 -24.78
C GLU A 8 -0.08 2.59 -23.38
N VAL A 9 -0.75 3.62 -22.89
CA VAL A 9 -1.50 3.55 -21.63
C VAL A 9 -2.62 2.52 -21.73
N ASN A 10 -3.37 2.47 -22.84
CA ASN A 10 -4.40 1.46 -23.04
C ASN A 10 -3.82 0.04 -23.07
N HIS A 11 -2.69 -0.18 -23.73
CA HIS A 11 -2.00 -1.47 -23.73
C HIS A 11 -1.53 -1.87 -22.33
N LEU A 12 -1.05 -0.93 -21.51
CA LEU A 12 -0.69 -1.18 -20.12
C LEU A 12 -1.91 -1.62 -19.31
N ILE A 13 -3.02 -0.87 -19.39
CA ILE A 13 -4.27 -1.17 -18.68
C ILE A 13 -4.79 -2.56 -19.06
N GLN A 14 -4.79 -2.89 -20.35
CA GLN A 14 -5.23 -4.20 -20.84
C GLN A 14 -4.36 -5.35 -20.31
N ARG A 15 -3.03 -5.16 -20.25
CA ARG A 15 -2.11 -6.16 -19.71
C ARG A 15 -2.37 -6.40 -18.22
N ILE A 16 -2.48 -5.34 -17.43
CA ILE A 16 -2.76 -5.46 -15.99
C ILE A 16 -4.13 -6.12 -15.77
N ASN A 17 -5.16 -5.73 -16.53
CA ASN A 17 -6.47 -6.37 -16.47
C ASN A 17 -6.43 -7.88 -16.72
N ARG A 18 -5.67 -8.32 -17.75
CA ARG A 18 -5.51 -9.77 -18.04
C ARG A 18 -4.85 -10.50 -16.87
N ILE A 19 -3.83 -9.90 -16.26
CA ILE A 19 -3.17 -10.48 -15.08
C ILE A 19 -4.14 -10.56 -13.90
N ILE A 20 -4.88 -9.47 -13.59
CA ILE A 20 -5.84 -9.47 -12.48
C ILE A 20 -6.94 -10.51 -12.70
N GLN A 21 -7.45 -10.65 -13.93
CA GLN A 21 -8.42 -11.69 -14.27
C GLN A 21 -7.87 -13.10 -14.03
N GLU A 22 -6.61 -13.34 -14.40
CA GLU A 22 -5.98 -14.64 -14.20
C GLU A 22 -5.74 -14.95 -12.72
N VAL A 23 -5.29 -13.96 -11.95
CA VAL A 23 -5.16 -14.03 -10.49
C VAL A 23 -6.51 -14.32 -9.84
N LYS A 24 -7.58 -13.65 -10.29
CA LYS A 24 -8.95 -13.87 -9.81
C LYS A 24 -9.42 -15.31 -10.05
N LYS A 25 -9.17 -15.90 -11.23
CA LYS A 25 -9.56 -17.29 -11.54
C LYS A 25 -8.93 -18.30 -10.57
N HIS A 26 -7.74 -17.98 -10.05
CA HIS A 26 -6.98 -18.85 -9.15
C HIS A 26 -7.13 -18.48 -7.67
N ASN A 27 -8.09 -17.62 -7.31
CA ASN A 27 -8.29 -17.11 -5.94
C ASN A 27 -7.01 -16.49 -5.34
N GLY A 28 -6.15 -15.92 -6.21
CA GLY A 28 -4.91 -15.29 -5.81
C GLY A 28 -5.11 -13.83 -5.39
N LYS A 29 -4.02 -13.23 -4.90
CA LYS A 29 -3.90 -11.80 -4.60
C LYS A 29 -2.75 -11.23 -5.41
N ILE A 30 -2.92 -10.01 -5.90
CA ILE A 30 -1.89 -9.28 -6.65
C ILE A 30 -1.54 -8.00 -5.90
N PHE A 31 -0.24 -7.74 -5.81
CA PHE A 31 0.33 -6.54 -5.22
C PHE A 31 0.97 -5.73 -6.33
N ILE A 32 0.51 -4.51 -6.52
CA ILE A 32 1.14 -3.59 -7.48
C ILE A 32 2.12 -2.74 -6.69
N ASP A 33 3.40 -2.86 -7.04
CA ASP A 33 4.47 -2.14 -6.37
C ASP A 33 4.42 -0.63 -6.66
N ALA A 34 4.94 0.12 -5.72
CA ALA A 34 5.08 1.56 -5.84
C ALA A 34 6.46 1.92 -6.37
N GLU A 35 6.50 2.92 -7.25
CA GLU A 35 7.71 3.41 -7.92
C GLU A 35 8.11 4.80 -7.41
N GLN A 36 8.98 5.51 -8.14
CA GLN A 36 9.35 6.88 -7.82
C GLN A 36 8.15 7.84 -7.90
N SER A 37 8.21 8.92 -7.13
CA SER A 37 7.12 9.86 -6.90
C SER A 37 6.51 10.48 -8.16
N TYR A 38 7.34 10.67 -9.21
CA TYR A 38 6.93 11.24 -10.48
C TYR A 38 6.14 10.28 -11.39
N PHE A 39 6.19 8.97 -11.12
CA PHE A 39 5.28 7.97 -11.73
C PHE A 39 4.14 7.59 -10.79
N GLN A 40 4.40 7.63 -9.48
CA GLN A 40 3.55 6.99 -8.48
C GLN A 40 2.12 7.53 -8.44
N THR A 41 1.89 8.80 -8.77
CA THR A 41 0.52 9.36 -8.83
C THR A 41 -0.35 8.65 -9.88
N ALA A 42 0.21 8.33 -11.05
CA ALA A 42 -0.52 7.65 -12.12
C ALA A 42 -0.75 6.17 -11.77
N ILE A 43 0.30 5.50 -11.29
CA ILE A 43 0.22 4.10 -10.83
C ILE A 43 -0.83 3.97 -9.74
N HIS A 44 -0.75 4.79 -8.70
CA HIS A 44 -1.65 4.76 -7.55
C HIS A 44 -3.13 4.88 -7.96
N LYS A 45 -3.44 5.88 -8.80
CA LYS A 45 -4.82 6.07 -9.29
C LYS A 45 -5.30 4.86 -10.07
N LEU A 46 -4.48 4.34 -10.99
CA LEU A 46 -4.82 3.17 -11.78
C LEU A 46 -5.10 1.94 -10.90
N VAL A 47 -4.25 1.69 -9.89
CA VAL A 47 -4.44 0.57 -8.98
C VAL A 47 -5.70 0.75 -8.13
N LEU A 48 -6.01 1.96 -7.69
CA LEU A 48 -7.24 2.25 -6.94
C LEU A 48 -8.49 2.00 -7.79
N GLU A 49 -8.48 2.37 -9.08
CA GLU A 49 -9.57 2.01 -10.00
C GLU A 49 -9.70 0.49 -10.15
N PHE A 50 -8.58 -0.24 -10.22
CA PHE A 50 -8.62 -1.71 -10.24
C PHE A 50 -9.14 -2.30 -8.92
N GLN A 51 -8.80 -1.74 -7.76
CA GLN A 51 -9.40 -2.17 -6.50
C GLN A 51 -10.90 -1.96 -6.52
N GLU A 52 -11.36 -0.78 -6.92
CA GLU A 52 -12.78 -0.49 -7.01
C GLU A 52 -13.49 -1.42 -8.00
N GLN A 53 -12.87 -1.78 -9.12
CA GLN A 53 -13.45 -2.69 -10.09
C GLN A 53 -13.49 -4.15 -9.62
N TYR A 54 -12.39 -4.65 -9.05
CA TYR A 54 -12.19 -6.08 -8.80
C TYR A 54 -12.43 -6.51 -7.36
N ASN A 55 -12.25 -5.63 -6.37
CA ASN A 55 -12.36 -5.96 -4.95
C ASN A 55 -13.80 -5.82 -4.42
N ARG A 56 -14.80 -6.38 -5.12
CA ARG A 56 -16.21 -6.27 -4.74
C ARG A 56 -16.62 -7.30 -3.69
N ASP A 57 -16.53 -8.57 -4.04
CA ASP A 57 -16.90 -9.68 -3.15
C ASP A 57 -15.71 -10.20 -2.35
N ASN A 58 -14.51 -10.10 -2.93
CA ASN A 58 -13.27 -10.59 -2.35
C ASN A 58 -12.15 -9.60 -2.60
N LEU A 59 -11.14 -9.60 -1.73
CA LEU A 59 -9.95 -8.79 -1.93
C LEU A 59 -8.94 -9.49 -2.87
N ILE A 60 -8.63 -8.84 -3.98
CA ILE A 60 -7.73 -9.36 -5.03
C ILE A 60 -6.53 -8.44 -5.21
N VAL A 61 -6.77 -7.13 -5.35
CA VAL A 61 -5.74 -6.15 -5.70
C VAL A 61 -5.31 -5.36 -4.46
N TYR A 62 -4.00 -5.28 -4.23
CA TYR A 62 -3.37 -4.43 -3.22
C TYR A 62 -2.61 -3.28 -3.88
N ASN A 63 -2.74 -2.09 -3.31
CA ASN A 63 -1.97 -0.90 -3.68
C ASN A 63 -0.88 -0.64 -2.64
N THR A 64 0.28 -0.19 -3.09
CA THR A 64 1.45 0.03 -2.24
C THR A 64 1.58 1.49 -1.81
N TYR A 65 1.61 1.72 -0.50
CA TYR A 65 1.74 3.02 0.12
C TYR A 65 3.13 3.16 0.73
N GLN A 66 3.91 4.12 0.21
CA GLN A 66 5.27 4.36 0.65
C GLN A 66 5.30 5.40 1.78
N CYS A 67 5.38 4.97 3.03
CA CYS A 67 5.27 5.84 4.21
C CYS A 67 6.43 6.82 4.39
N TYR A 68 7.51 6.72 3.61
CA TYR A 68 8.57 7.73 3.56
C TYR A 68 8.15 9.03 2.87
N ARG A 69 7.10 9.03 2.03
CA ARG A 69 6.62 10.26 1.37
C ARG A 69 5.73 11.04 2.31
N LYS A 70 5.89 12.36 2.31
CA LYS A 70 5.11 13.27 3.16
C LYS A 70 3.60 13.22 2.87
N THR A 71 3.22 12.86 1.65
CA THR A 71 1.82 12.85 1.18
C THR A 71 1.07 11.54 1.44
N THR A 72 1.77 10.47 1.85
CA THR A 72 1.18 9.12 1.88
C THR A 72 0.03 8.98 2.88
N LEU A 73 0.12 9.63 4.05
CA LEU A 73 -0.92 9.53 5.07
C LEU A 73 -2.23 10.18 4.60
N ASP A 74 -2.16 11.35 3.96
CA ASP A 74 -3.35 12.04 3.45
C ASP A 74 -3.98 11.30 2.28
N LEU A 75 -3.15 10.68 1.42
CA LEU A 75 -3.63 9.85 0.32
C LEU A 75 -4.34 8.60 0.85
N LEU A 76 -3.77 7.93 1.85
CA LEU A 76 -4.38 6.78 2.51
C LEU A 76 -5.77 7.12 3.08
N ARG A 77 -5.90 8.24 3.80
CA ARG A 77 -7.19 8.70 4.35
C ARG A 77 -8.24 8.91 3.27
N GLN A 78 -7.86 9.52 2.15
CA GLN A 78 -8.75 9.72 1.01
C GLN A 78 -9.22 8.40 0.44
N ASP A 79 -8.32 7.43 0.26
CA ASP A 79 -8.66 6.13 -0.31
C ASP A 79 -9.52 5.28 0.63
N LEU A 80 -9.24 5.30 1.93
CA LEU A 80 -10.09 4.67 2.95
C LEU A 80 -11.51 5.24 2.92
N SER A 81 -11.64 6.57 2.78
CA SER A 81 -12.95 7.21 2.63
C SER A 81 -13.62 6.82 1.31
N ARG A 82 -12.88 6.79 0.20
CA ARG A 82 -13.40 6.39 -1.11
C ARG A 82 -13.89 4.95 -1.11
N SER A 83 -13.16 4.02 -0.49
CA SER A 83 -13.57 2.61 -0.44
C SER A 83 -14.84 2.39 0.35
N LYS A 84 -15.05 3.19 1.41
CA LYS A 84 -16.30 3.21 2.16
C LYS A 84 -17.45 3.77 1.32
N THR A 85 -17.27 4.92 0.69
CA THR A 85 -18.33 5.55 -0.14
C THR A 85 -18.72 4.68 -1.33
N ASN A 86 -17.73 4.08 -2.01
CA ASN A 86 -17.96 3.29 -3.21
C ASN A 86 -18.14 1.80 -2.92
N ASN A 87 -18.15 1.40 -1.64
CA ASN A 87 -18.40 0.05 -1.14
C ASN A 87 -17.57 -1.05 -1.83
N PHE A 88 -16.23 -0.97 -1.70
CA PHE A 88 -15.31 -2.02 -2.14
C PHE A 88 -14.28 -2.37 -1.05
N HIS A 89 -13.68 -3.56 -1.13
CA HIS A 89 -12.60 -3.96 -0.23
C HIS A 89 -11.30 -3.25 -0.62
N ILE A 90 -10.69 -2.53 0.32
CA ILE A 90 -9.42 -1.85 0.08
C ILE A 90 -8.25 -2.70 0.57
N GLY A 91 -7.30 -2.95 -0.33
CA GLY A 91 -6.06 -3.68 -0.07
C GLY A 91 -4.87 -2.73 0.00
N ILE A 92 -4.23 -2.68 1.15
CA ILE A 92 -3.16 -1.72 1.45
C ILE A 92 -1.88 -2.49 1.74
N LYS A 93 -0.82 -2.28 0.96
CA LYS A 93 0.54 -2.73 1.29
C LYS A 93 1.32 -1.54 1.81
N LEU A 94 1.61 -1.54 3.11
CA LEU A 94 2.43 -0.50 3.73
C LEU A 94 3.91 -0.88 3.61
N VAL A 95 4.70 0.03 3.07
CA VAL A 95 6.17 -0.06 3.02
C VAL A 95 6.76 1.25 3.51
N ARG A 96 8.03 1.26 3.93
CA ARG A 96 8.74 2.53 4.12
C ARG A 96 8.95 3.23 2.78
N GLY A 97 9.70 2.61 1.88
CA GLY A 97 10.07 3.16 0.58
C GLY A 97 11.45 2.65 0.16
N ALA A 98 11.76 2.71 -1.14
CA ALA A 98 13.00 2.16 -1.70
C ALA A 98 13.86 3.18 -2.46
N TYR A 99 13.33 4.38 -2.73
CA TYR A 99 13.92 5.31 -3.71
C TYR A 99 14.46 6.61 -3.10
N MET A 100 14.80 6.61 -1.79
CA MET A 100 15.19 7.81 -1.03
C MET A 100 16.23 8.69 -1.73
N ASP A 101 17.31 8.08 -2.21
CA ASP A 101 18.42 8.81 -2.83
C ASP A 101 18.02 9.44 -4.17
N GLN A 102 17.21 8.72 -4.96
CA GLN A 102 16.70 9.18 -6.24
C GLN A 102 15.73 10.36 -6.07
N GLU A 103 14.84 10.27 -5.08
CA GLU A 103 13.91 11.36 -4.73
C GLU A 103 14.65 12.62 -4.32
N ARG A 104 15.64 12.51 -3.42
CA ARG A 104 16.43 13.66 -2.93
C ARG A 104 17.28 14.27 -4.04
N LYS A 105 17.94 13.44 -4.84
CA LYS A 105 18.72 13.88 -6.00
C LYS A 105 17.85 14.68 -6.97
N ARG A 106 16.69 14.15 -7.34
CA ARG A 106 15.74 14.82 -8.22
C ARG A 106 15.23 16.13 -7.62
N ALA A 107 14.92 16.15 -6.32
CA ALA A 107 14.45 17.36 -5.65
C ALA A 107 15.48 18.49 -5.70
N ALA A 108 16.76 18.16 -5.48
CA ALA A 108 17.87 19.10 -5.60
C ALA A 108 18.07 19.60 -7.04
N GLU A 109 18.07 18.68 -8.02
CA GLU A 109 18.24 19.02 -9.45
C GLU A 109 17.12 19.93 -9.97
N MET A 110 15.87 19.63 -9.59
CA MET A 110 14.70 20.41 -10.01
C MET A 110 14.42 21.63 -9.12
N LYS A 111 15.17 21.83 -8.04
CA LYS A 111 14.95 22.86 -7.02
C LYS A 111 13.51 22.84 -6.47
N ILE A 112 12.97 21.65 -6.25
CA ILE A 112 11.66 21.43 -5.63
C ILE A 112 11.83 20.98 -4.17
N ILE A 113 10.73 21.03 -3.40
CA ILE A 113 10.71 20.55 -2.01
C ILE A 113 10.95 19.03 -2.00
N ASP A 114 11.80 18.57 -1.08
CA ASP A 114 12.02 17.14 -0.84
C ASP A 114 10.67 16.44 -0.53
N PRO A 115 10.22 15.49 -1.38
CA PRO A 115 8.92 14.86 -1.22
C PRO A 115 8.90 13.83 -0.07
N ILE A 116 10.05 13.48 0.52
CA ILE A 116 10.16 12.47 1.56
C ILE A 116 10.49 13.06 2.92
N HIS A 117 10.24 12.27 3.96
CA HIS A 117 10.54 12.60 5.35
C HIS A 117 12.05 12.78 5.57
N PRO A 118 12.45 13.63 6.53
CA PRO A 118 13.85 14.01 6.70
C PRO A 118 14.73 12.86 7.20
N ASN A 119 14.18 11.89 7.93
CA ASN A 119 14.93 10.80 8.54
C ASN A 119 14.06 9.56 8.82
N PHE A 120 14.72 8.49 9.23
CA PHE A 120 14.14 7.19 9.57
C PHE A 120 13.02 7.29 10.64
N LEU A 121 13.20 8.12 11.67
CA LEU A 121 12.22 8.25 12.75
C LEU A 121 10.94 8.91 12.23
N ALA A 122 11.05 9.97 11.44
CA ALA A 122 9.90 10.63 10.81
C ALA A 122 9.15 9.69 9.85
N THR A 123 9.87 8.86 9.07
CA THR A 123 9.25 7.81 8.26
C THR A 123 8.56 6.75 9.11
N THR A 124 9.15 6.34 10.24
CA THR A 124 8.58 5.34 11.15
C THR A 124 7.30 5.86 11.81
N GLU A 125 7.30 7.10 12.29
CA GLU A 125 6.09 7.79 12.76
C GLU A 125 4.98 7.79 11.71
N SER A 126 5.31 8.16 10.47
CA SER A 126 4.35 8.16 9.36
C SER A 126 3.81 6.76 9.05
N TYR A 127 4.65 5.72 9.13
CA TYR A 127 4.24 4.33 8.93
C TYR A 127 3.30 3.88 10.05
N HIS A 128 3.65 4.14 11.31
CA HIS A 128 2.85 3.74 12.47
C HIS A 128 1.47 4.41 12.46
N ARG A 129 1.41 5.70 12.10
CA ARG A 129 0.13 6.42 11.92
C ARG A 129 -0.71 5.82 10.79
N ALA A 130 -0.11 5.54 9.64
CA ALA A 130 -0.79 4.92 8.50
C ALA A 130 -1.37 3.54 8.89
N LEU A 131 -0.58 2.72 9.60
CA LEU A 131 -1.03 1.41 10.08
C LEU A 131 -2.17 1.54 11.09
N PHE A 132 -2.03 2.42 12.08
CA PHE A 132 -3.07 2.66 13.09
C PHE A 132 -4.40 3.07 12.44
N GLU A 133 -4.38 4.04 11.53
CA GLU A 133 -5.59 4.49 10.84
C GLU A 133 -6.21 3.41 9.94
N THR A 134 -5.37 2.58 9.31
CA THR A 134 -5.84 1.46 8.50
C THR A 134 -6.55 0.41 9.37
N LEU A 135 -5.96 0.03 10.50
CA LEU A 135 -6.57 -0.93 11.44
C LEU A 135 -7.84 -0.36 12.08
N GLN A 136 -7.83 0.93 12.42
CA GLN A 136 -9.01 1.62 12.93
C GLN A 136 -10.15 1.61 11.90
N ASN A 137 -9.84 1.81 10.62
CA ASN A 137 -10.83 1.73 9.55
C ASN A 137 -11.33 0.29 9.35
N ALA A 138 -10.46 -0.71 9.43
CA ALA A 138 -10.84 -2.12 9.31
C ALA A 138 -11.89 -2.52 10.35
N LYS A 139 -11.69 -2.11 11.60
CA LYS A 139 -12.64 -2.32 12.69
C LYS A 139 -14.00 -1.64 12.45
N ASN A 140 -13.98 -0.45 11.86
CA ASN A 140 -15.19 0.36 11.67
C ASN A 140 -15.96 0.04 10.37
N ASN A 141 -15.32 -0.63 9.41
CA ASN A 141 -15.85 -0.83 8.06
C ASN A 141 -16.07 -2.32 7.73
N SER A 142 -16.69 -3.06 8.65
CA SER A 142 -17.10 -4.47 8.47
C SER A 142 -16.00 -5.35 7.87
N ASN A 143 -14.75 -5.17 8.30
CA ASN A 143 -13.58 -5.94 7.84
C ASN A 143 -13.31 -5.84 6.31
N LYS A 144 -13.76 -4.78 5.64
CA LYS A 144 -13.46 -4.52 4.22
C LYS A 144 -12.11 -3.85 3.96
N THR A 145 -11.33 -3.59 5.01
CA THR A 145 -10.00 -3.00 4.89
C THR A 145 -8.98 -4.05 5.28
N HIS A 146 -8.01 -4.29 4.40
CA HIS A 146 -6.99 -5.28 4.61
C HIS A 146 -5.61 -4.64 4.44
N VAL A 147 -4.70 -4.97 5.35
CA VAL A 147 -3.36 -4.39 5.40
C VAL A 147 -2.30 -5.48 5.36
N PHE A 148 -1.31 -5.23 4.50
CA PHE A 148 -0.12 -6.02 4.35
C PHE A 148 1.06 -5.20 4.90
N VAL A 149 1.56 -5.59 6.07
CA VAL A 149 2.64 -4.93 6.80
C VAL A 149 3.96 -5.46 6.26
N ALA A 150 4.56 -4.75 5.30
CA ALA A 150 5.84 -5.13 4.70
C ALA A 150 6.99 -4.39 5.40
N SER A 151 7.61 -5.04 6.38
CA SER A 151 8.68 -4.48 7.21
C SER A 151 9.59 -5.55 7.79
N HIS A 152 10.89 -5.28 7.79
CA HIS A 152 11.92 -6.06 8.50
C HIS A 152 12.29 -5.44 9.86
N ASN A 153 11.56 -4.43 10.29
CA ASN A 153 11.85 -3.75 11.54
C ASN A 153 11.00 -4.33 12.66
N GLU A 154 11.66 -4.97 13.62
CA GLU A 154 11.04 -5.60 14.79
C GLU A 154 10.09 -4.64 15.52
N ASN A 155 10.52 -3.40 15.78
CA ASN A 155 9.67 -2.43 16.49
C ASN A 155 8.40 -2.09 15.72
N THR A 156 8.44 -2.05 14.38
CA THR A 156 7.24 -1.85 13.54
C THR A 156 6.33 -3.07 13.56
N VAL A 157 6.90 -4.28 13.57
CA VAL A 157 6.13 -5.53 13.70
C VAL A 157 5.48 -5.60 15.08
N GLU A 158 6.23 -5.33 16.15
CA GLU A 158 5.73 -5.30 17.51
C GLU A 158 4.63 -4.25 17.69
N PHE A 159 4.82 -3.05 17.11
CA PHE A 159 3.79 -2.01 17.09
C PHE A 159 2.50 -2.49 16.40
N ALA A 160 2.61 -3.19 15.27
CA ALA A 160 1.47 -3.76 14.57
C ALA A 160 0.71 -4.76 15.46
N LEU A 161 1.42 -5.72 16.06
CA LEU A 161 0.85 -6.74 16.93
C LEU A 161 0.15 -6.11 18.15
N LYS A 162 0.82 -5.19 18.85
CA LYS A 162 0.23 -4.47 19.99
C LYS A 162 -1.02 -3.68 19.59
N THR A 163 -1.01 -3.07 18.40
CA THR A 163 -2.17 -2.32 17.90
C THR A 163 -3.34 -3.26 17.58
N MET A 164 -3.06 -4.42 16.96
CA MET A 164 -4.08 -5.45 16.72
C MET A 164 -4.70 -5.94 18.02
N ASP A 165 -3.89 -6.27 19.03
CA ASP A 165 -4.35 -6.72 20.33
C ASP A 165 -5.23 -5.65 21.02
N THR A 166 -4.77 -4.40 21.02
CA THR A 166 -5.53 -3.26 21.57
C THR A 166 -6.86 -3.05 20.86
N MET A 167 -6.91 -3.32 19.55
CA MET A 167 -8.12 -3.17 18.74
C MET A 167 -8.99 -4.43 18.71
N ASN A 168 -8.55 -5.53 19.33
CA ASN A 168 -9.18 -6.85 19.28
C ASN A 168 -9.34 -7.40 17.84
N ILE A 169 -8.33 -7.16 17.01
CA ILE A 169 -8.23 -7.73 15.65
C ILE A 169 -7.50 -9.07 15.77
N LYS A 170 -8.18 -10.17 15.45
CA LYS A 170 -7.59 -11.50 15.58
C LYS A 170 -6.72 -11.81 14.38
N ARG A 171 -5.69 -12.62 14.60
CA ARG A 171 -4.77 -13.07 13.54
C ARG A 171 -5.47 -13.81 12.41
N ASN A 172 -6.56 -14.52 12.71
CA ASN A 172 -7.34 -15.29 11.76
C ASN A 172 -8.48 -14.51 11.08
N ASP A 173 -8.64 -13.21 11.36
CA ASP A 173 -9.67 -12.37 10.70
C ASP A 173 -9.33 -12.08 9.23
N GLY A 174 -8.09 -12.35 8.78
CA GLY A 174 -7.63 -12.08 7.42
C GLY A 174 -7.48 -10.59 7.08
N ILE A 175 -7.54 -9.72 8.10
CA ILE A 175 -7.39 -8.26 7.99
C ILE A 175 -5.91 -7.87 7.85
N VAL A 176 -5.04 -8.53 8.62
CA VAL A 176 -3.61 -8.21 8.68
C VAL A 176 -2.80 -9.37 8.14
N SER A 177 -1.79 -9.07 7.34
CA SER A 177 -0.76 -10.01 6.92
C SER A 177 0.60 -9.35 6.99
N PHE A 178 1.64 -10.13 7.26
CA PHE A 178 3.02 -9.64 7.40
C PHE A 178 3.87 -10.17 6.24
N ALA A 179 4.90 -9.41 5.87
CA ALA A 179 5.91 -9.90 4.94
C ALA A 179 7.28 -9.29 5.14
N THR A 180 8.25 -10.11 4.78
CA THR A 180 9.66 -9.81 4.60
C THR A 180 10.09 -10.25 3.20
N LEU A 181 11.10 -9.59 2.63
CA LEU A 181 11.85 -10.15 1.49
C LEU A 181 12.56 -11.44 1.91
N PHE A 182 12.55 -12.43 1.01
CA PHE A 182 13.21 -13.71 1.21
C PHE A 182 14.71 -13.53 1.48
N GLY A 183 15.21 -14.13 2.56
CA GLY A 183 16.61 -14.03 2.98
C GLY A 183 16.94 -12.78 3.79
N MET A 184 15.94 -12.00 4.21
CA MET A 184 16.13 -10.81 5.03
C MET A 184 15.32 -10.88 6.32
N CYS A 185 16.02 -10.95 7.45
CA CYS A 185 15.44 -10.97 8.80
C CYS A 185 14.40 -12.09 9.00
N ASP A 186 14.66 -13.30 8.49
CA ASP A 186 13.72 -14.44 8.56
C ASP A 186 13.32 -14.80 10.01
N TYR A 187 14.17 -14.49 10.99
CA TYR A 187 13.87 -14.69 12.41
C TYR A 187 12.64 -13.88 12.89
N LEU A 188 12.27 -12.79 12.19
CA LEU A 188 11.06 -12.00 12.45
C LEU A 188 9.79 -12.62 11.85
N THR A 189 9.92 -13.57 10.92
CA THR A 189 8.79 -14.18 10.22
C THR A 189 8.17 -15.33 11.00
N PHE A 190 8.97 -16.09 11.76
CA PHE A 190 8.48 -17.22 12.56
C PHE A 190 7.52 -16.86 13.72
N PRO A 191 7.66 -15.72 14.44
CA PRO A 191 6.79 -15.39 15.57
C PRO A 191 5.47 -14.67 15.22
N VAL A 192 5.28 -14.21 13.96
CA VAL A 192 4.12 -13.40 13.53
C VAL A 192 2.95 -14.22 12.99
#